data_AF-A0A1F9QES8-F1
#
_entry.id   AF-A0A1F9QES8-F1
#
_cell.length_a   1.000
_cell.length_b   1.000
_cell.length_c   1.000
_cell.angle_alpha   90.00
_cell.angle_beta   90.00
_cell.angle_gamma   90.00
#
_symmetry.space_group_name_H-M   'P 1'
#
loop_
_entity.id
_entity.type
_entity.pdbx_description
1 polymer ?
#
loop_
_entity_poly.entity_id
_entity_poly.type
_entity_poly.pdbx_seq_one_letter_code
_entity_poly.pdbx_strand_id
1 'polypeptide(L)'
;MKRRIIMIVLAAAAVGGAGWGLFYLRSGMDAAEVVRKLSGIRLSLELYRQEHKKYPASFAETLRAGTLEAAPELKLPGHLRNSQVRDTPALAIKDTGGWAYVSDPRSPDFGLLYIDCSHRDEKSRFWSEF
;
A
#
# COMPACT_ATOMS: atom_id res chain seq x y z
N MET A 1 37.69 -16.06 -26.71
CA MET A 1 37.50 -16.41 -25.29
C MET A 1 36.79 -15.32 -24.47
N LYS A 2 37.29 -14.09 -24.42
CA LYS A 2 36.73 -12.98 -23.61
C LYS A 2 35.22 -12.71 -23.85
N ARG A 3 34.76 -12.68 -25.11
CA ARG A 3 33.33 -12.47 -25.44
C ARG A 3 32.40 -13.57 -24.89
N ARG A 4 32.82 -14.83 -24.88
CA ARG A 4 32.02 -15.94 -24.33
C ARG A 4 31.90 -15.84 -22.81
N ILE A 5 32.98 -15.47 -22.14
CA ILE A 5 32.98 -15.24 -20.67
C ILE A 5 32.05 -14.08 -20.33
N ILE A 6 32.13 -12.96 -21.05
CA ILE A 6 31.23 -11.81 -20.86
C ILE A 6 29.77 -12.22 -21.05
N MET A 7 29.45 -12.98 -22.10
CA MET A 7 28.08 -13.45 -22.34
C MET A 7 27.57 -14.37 -21.22
N ILE A 8 28.41 -15.27 -20.70
CA ILE A 8 28.05 -16.15 -19.58
C ILE A 8 27.77 -15.34 -18.32
N VAL A 9 28.61 -14.35 -18.00
CA VAL A 9 28.42 -13.48 -16.83
C VAL A 9 27.13 -12.68 -16.97
N LEU A 10 26.85 -12.11 -18.14
CA LEU A 10 25.61 -11.37 -18.39
C LEU A 10 24.38 -12.27 -18.28
N ALA A 11 24.43 -13.49 -18.82
CA ALA A 11 23.33 -14.45 -18.70
C ALA A 11 23.09 -14.88 -17.24
N ALA A 12 24.16 -15.16 -16.49
CA ALA A 12 24.05 -15.50 -15.07
C ALA A 12 23.48 -14.35 -14.23
N ALA A 13 23.91 -13.11 -14.51
CA ALA A 13 23.36 -11.91 -13.86
C ALA A 13 21.87 -11.71 -14.18
N ALA A 14 21.46 -11.96 -15.43
CA ALA A 14 20.05 -11.87 -15.83
C ALA A 14 19.18 -12.91 -15.11
N VAL A 15 19.63 -14.17 -15.02
CA VAL A 15 18.92 -15.23 -14.30
C VAL A 15 18.85 -14.94 -12.80
N GLY A 16 19.97 -14.50 -12.20
CA GLY A 16 20.02 -14.08 -10.80
C GLY A 16 19.07 -12.92 -10.50
N GLY A 17 19.05 -11.91 -11.37
CA GLY A 17 18.14 -10.77 -11.26
C GLY A 17 16.67 -11.15 -11.39
N ALA A 18 16.33 -12.04 -12.33
CA ALA A 18 14.97 -12.56 -12.49
C ALA A 18 14.52 -13.38 -11.27
N GLY A 19 15.39 -14.25 -10.75
CA GLY A 19 15.14 -15.03 -9.55
C GLY A 19 14.91 -14.14 -8.33
N TRP A 20 15.75 -13.12 -8.15
CA TRP A 20 15.58 -12.12 -7.10
C TRP A 20 14.28 -11.33 -7.24
N GLY A 21 13.94 -10.87 -8.44
CA GLY A 21 12.70 -10.15 -8.71
C GLY A 21 11.45 -10.98 -8.37
N LEU A 22 11.43 -12.25 -8.76
CA LEU A 22 10.35 -13.18 -8.41
C LEU A 22 10.24 -13.40 -6.90
N PHE A 23 11.38 -13.59 -6.22
CA PHE A 23 11.41 -13.71 -4.76
C PHE A 23 10.88 -12.46 -4.08
N TYR A 24 11.32 -11.28 -4.52
CA TYR A 24 10.86 -9.99 -3.98
C TYR A 24 9.36 -9.78 -4.17
N LEU A 25 8.82 -10.10 -5.36
CA LEU A 25 7.39 -9.99 -5.61
C LEU A 25 6.58 -10.97 -4.75
N ARG A 26 7.08 -12.18 -4.50
CA ARG A 26 6.43 -13.15 -3.62
C ARG A 26 6.51 -12.79 -2.14
N SER A 27 7.54 -12.05 -1.74
CA SER A 27 7.70 -11.60 -0.36
C SER A 27 6.68 -10.52 0.02
N GLY A 28 6.31 -10.45 1.29
CA GLY A 28 5.41 -9.45 1.84
C GLY A 28 5.69 -9.18 3.30
N MET A 29 5.12 -8.11 3.84
CA MET A 29 5.01 -7.90 5.28
C MET A 29 4.08 -8.95 5.90
N ASP A 30 4.26 -9.21 7.19
CA ASP A 30 3.32 -10.04 7.96
C ASP A 30 1.95 -9.34 8.09
N ALA A 31 0.86 -10.10 8.09
CA ALA A 31 -0.47 -9.51 8.15
C ALA A 31 -0.73 -8.69 9.42
N ALA A 32 -0.17 -9.08 10.56
CA ALA A 32 -0.29 -8.27 11.78
C ALA A 32 0.41 -6.92 11.60
N GLU A 33 1.54 -6.87 10.90
CA GLU A 33 2.21 -5.61 10.59
C GLU A 33 1.37 -4.73 9.66
N VAL A 34 0.81 -5.31 8.60
CA VAL A 34 -0.07 -4.60 7.65
C VAL A 34 -1.27 -4.01 8.38
N VAL A 35 -1.97 -4.81 9.19
CA VAL A 35 -3.15 -4.37 9.95
C VAL A 35 -2.77 -3.29 10.96
N ARG A 36 -1.65 -3.44 11.68
CA ARG A 36 -1.17 -2.42 12.63
C ARG A 36 -0.91 -1.08 11.93
N LYS A 37 -0.31 -1.09 10.73
CA LYS A 37 -0.09 0.12 9.94
C LYS A 37 -1.40 0.75 9.50
N LEU A 38 -2.35 -0.07 9.01
CA LEU A 38 -3.70 0.39 8.64
C LEU A 38 -4.42 1.05 9.82
N SER A 39 -4.41 0.41 10.99
CA SER A 39 -4.97 0.96 12.22
C SER A 39 -4.33 2.29 12.61
N GLY A 40 -3.01 2.42 12.46
CA GLY A 40 -2.29 3.66 12.73
C GLY A 40 -2.76 4.83 11.86
N ILE A 41 -2.88 4.62 10.54
CA ILE A 41 -3.37 5.67 9.63
C ILE A 41 -4.83 6.01 9.94
N ARG A 42 -5.68 5.01 10.20
CA ARG A 42 -7.09 5.23 10.56
C ARG A 42 -7.23 6.02 11.86
N LEU A 43 -6.36 5.78 12.84
CA LEU A 43 -6.31 6.58 14.07
C LEU A 43 -5.95 8.04 13.76
N SER A 44 -4.96 8.29 12.90
CA SER A 44 -4.60 9.65 12.48
C SER A 44 -5.73 10.39 11.75
N LEU A 45 -6.54 9.68 10.96
CA LEU A 45 -7.74 10.24 10.33
C LEU A 45 -8.82 10.58 11.36
N GLU A 46 -9.00 9.76 12.39
CA GLU A 46 -9.93 10.06 13.48
C GLU A 46 -9.44 11.23 14.33
N LEU A 47 -8.13 11.35 14.60
CA LEU A 47 -7.56 12.53 15.27
C LEU A 47 -7.84 13.81 14.48
N TYR A 48 -7.62 13.78 13.16
CA TYR A 48 -7.98 14.90 12.27
C TYR A 48 -9.46 15.25 12.41
N ARG A 49 -10.34 14.24 12.40
CA ARG A 49 -11.78 14.44 12.52
C ARG A 49 -12.18 15.04 13.86
N GLN A 50 -11.54 14.62 14.94
CA GLN A 50 -11.82 15.16 16.28
C GLN A 50 -11.42 16.63 16.40
N GLU A 51 -10.31 17.02 15.78
CA GLU A 51 -9.82 18.40 15.76
C GLU A 51 -10.68 19.30 14.86
N HIS A 52 -10.93 18.87 13.62
CA HIS A 52 -11.58 19.69 12.59
C HIS A 52 -13.10 19.48 12.48
N LYS A 53 -13.67 18.55 13.25
CA LYS A 53 -15.09 18.15 13.24
C LYS A 53 -15.61 17.63 11.90
N LYS A 54 -14.70 17.22 11.00
CA LYS A 54 -14.99 16.67 9.67
C LYS A 54 -13.87 15.72 9.22
N TYR A 55 -14.17 14.80 8.31
CA TYR A 55 -13.11 14.06 7.62
C TYR A 55 -12.36 14.96 6.64
N PRO A 56 -11.07 14.67 6.37
CA PRO A 56 -10.28 15.46 5.43
C PRO A 56 -10.82 15.32 4.00
N ALA A 57 -10.77 16.38 3.20
CA ALA A 57 -11.24 16.31 1.79
C ALA A 57 -10.23 15.62 0.86
N SER A 58 -9.02 15.33 1.36
CA SER A 58 -7.95 14.58 0.70
C SER A 58 -7.02 14.01 1.76
N PHE A 59 -6.38 12.87 1.52
CA PHE A 59 -5.44 12.30 2.49
C PHE A 59 -4.28 13.27 2.82
N ALA A 60 -3.89 14.12 1.87
CA ALA A 60 -2.85 15.12 2.06
C ALA A 60 -3.18 16.15 3.16
N GLU A 61 -4.45 16.38 3.49
CA GLU A 61 -4.84 17.22 4.63
C GLU A 61 -4.41 16.62 5.97
N THR A 62 -4.47 15.30 6.12
CA THR A 62 -4.00 14.58 7.33
C THR A 62 -2.51 14.82 7.56
N LEU A 63 -1.72 14.79 6.48
CA LEU A 63 -0.28 15.07 6.55
C LEU A 63 0.00 16.53 6.90
N ARG A 64 -0.73 17.47 6.26
CA ARG A 64 -0.57 18.91 6.53
C ARG A 64 -0.99 19.31 7.93
N ALA A 65 -2.02 18.66 8.48
CA ALA A 65 -2.48 18.88 9.84
C ALA A 65 -1.51 18.31 10.89
N GLY A 66 -0.57 17.45 10.48
CA GLY A 66 0.40 16.84 11.40
C GLY A 66 -0.17 15.72 12.26
N THR A 67 -1.41 15.28 12.02
CA THR A 67 -1.97 14.10 12.71
C THR A 67 -1.35 12.79 12.22
N LEU A 68 -0.63 12.83 11.09
CA LEU A 68 0.26 11.79 10.59
C LEU A 68 1.47 12.43 9.91
N GLU A 69 2.69 12.01 10.26
CA GLU A 69 3.91 12.53 9.64
C GLU A 69 4.07 12.08 8.18
N ALA A 70 3.82 10.79 7.92
CA ALA A 70 3.85 10.20 6.59
C ALA A 70 3.00 8.93 6.53
N ALA A 71 2.48 8.61 5.35
CA ALA A 71 1.86 7.31 5.14
C ALA A 71 2.93 6.20 5.29
N PRO A 72 2.66 5.16 6.12
CA PRO A 72 3.61 4.07 6.29
C PRO A 72 3.74 3.29 4.98
N GLU A 73 4.94 2.78 4.73
CA GLU A 73 5.14 1.86 3.62
C GLU A 73 4.33 0.57 3.81
N LEU A 74 3.84 0.06 2.69
CA LEU A 74 3.17 -1.21 2.52
C LEU A 74 3.93 -2.05 1.49
N LYS A 75 4.15 -3.33 1.82
CA LYS A 75 4.66 -4.33 0.88
C LYS A 75 3.80 -5.57 1.00
N LEU A 76 2.93 -5.79 0.02
CA LEU A 76 2.14 -7.01 -0.09
C LEU A 76 2.80 -7.99 -1.07
N PRO A 77 2.56 -9.31 -0.92
CA PRO A 77 2.86 -10.26 -1.97
C PRO A 77 2.17 -9.83 -3.29
N GLY A 78 2.86 -9.96 -4.41
CA GLY A 78 2.39 -9.54 -5.73
C GLY A 78 2.67 -8.07 -6.09
N HIS A 79 2.98 -7.21 -5.11
CA HIS A 79 3.13 -5.78 -5.34
C HIS A 79 4.52 -5.26 -4.97
N LEU A 80 4.93 -4.13 -5.58
CA LEU A 80 6.12 -3.41 -5.13
C LEU A 80 5.83 -2.67 -3.83
N ARG A 81 6.88 -2.43 -3.04
CA ARG A 81 6.80 -1.59 -1.84
C ARG A 81 6.38 -0.18 -2.24
N ASN A 82 5.36 0.37 -1.59
CA ASN A 82 4.91 1.74 -1.80
C ASN A 82 4.34 2.33 -0.50
N SER A 83 4.30 3.66 -0.39
CA SER A 83 3.65 4.40 0.70
C SER A 83 2.56 5.33 0.19
N GLN A 84 2.16 5.18 -1.08
CA GLN A 84 1.19 6.09 -1.70
C GLN A 84 -0.20 5.84 -1.14
N VAL A 85 -0.91 6.94 -0.88
CA VAL A 85 -2.34 6.94 -0.58
C VAL A 85 -3.05 7.61 -1.73
N ARG A 86 -3.90 6.86 -2.42
CA ARG A 86 -4.69 7.36 -3.54
C ARG A 86 -6.03 7.89 -3.04
N ASP A 87 -6.30 9.16 -3.29
CA ASP A 87 -7.65 9.70 -3.09
C ASP A 87 -8.60 9.14 -4.16
N THR A 88 -9.77 8.66 -3.72
CA THR A 88 -10.77 8.01 -4.58
C THR A 88 -12.15 8.60 -4.31
N PRO A 89 -13.04 8.68 -5.32
CA PRO A 89 -14.40 9.17 -5.10
C PRO A 89 -15.31 8.14 -4.40
N ALA A 90 -14.96 6.86 -4.43
CA ALA A 90 -15.71 5.77 -3.81
C ALA A 90 -14.77 4.59 -3.52
N LEU A 91 -15.23 3.65 -2.70
CA LEU A 91 -14.53 2.38 -2.51
C LEU A 91 -14.43 1.66 -3.86
N ALA A 92 -13.20 1.49 -4.35
CA ALA A 92 -12.92 0.81 -5.60
C ALA A 92 -11.53 0.16 -5.55
N ILE A 93 -11.52 -1.17 -5.62
CA ILE A 93 -10.28 -1.95 -5.64
C ILE A 93 -9.70 -1.94 -7.06
N LYS A 94 -8.49 -1.38 -7.18
CA LYS A 94 -7.67 -1.25 -8.39
C LYS A 94 -6.41 -2.11 -8.34
N ASP A 95 -6.18 -2.82 -7.24
CA ASP A 95 -5.06 -3.75 -7.07
C ASP A 95 -3.69 -3.06 -7.20
N THR A 96 -3.57 -1.88 -6.61
CA THR A 96 -2.30 -1.14 -6.62
C THR A 96 -1.30 -1.68 -5.60
N GLY A 97 -1.77 -2.41 -4.59
CA GLY A 97 -0.97 -2.88 -3.46
C GLY A 97 -0.58 -1.77 -2.48
N GLY A 98 -1.25 -0.62 -2.56
CA GLY A 98 -1.05 0.54 -1.70
C GLY A 98 -2.29 0.85 -0.86
N TRP A 99 -2.35 2.08 -0.37
CA TRP A 99 -3.50 2.58 0.40
C TRP A 99 -4.44 3.38 -0.51
N ALA A 100 -5.72 3.40 -0.16
CA ALA A 100 -6.71 4.25 -0.80
C ALA A 100 -7.60 4.93 0.24
N TYR A 101 -7.97 6.17 -0.02
CA TYR A 101 -8.79 7.01 0.85
C TYR A 101 -10.00 7.52 0.07
N VAL A 102 -11.21 7.29 0.59
CA VAL A 102 -12.45 7.78 -0.03
C VAL A 102 -12.64 9.24 0.37
N SER A 103 -12.43 10.13 -0.59
CA SER A 103 -12.32 11.57 -0.39
C SER A 103 -13.53 12.38 -0.87
N ASP A 104 -14.50 11.76 -1.56
CA ASP A 104 -15.73 12.44 -1.98
C ASP A 104 -16.75 12.50 -0.82
N PRO A 105 -17.13 13.69 -0.31
CA PRO A 105 -18.11 13.84 0.77
C PRO A 105 -19.51 13.33 0.45
N ARG A 106 -19.81 13.06 -0.83
CA ARG A 106 -21.10 12.50 -1.27
C ARG A 106 -21.10 10.98 -1.23
N SER A 107 -19.95 10.35 -1.06
CA SER A 107 -19.83 8.90 -0.95
C SER A 107 -20.34 8.42 0.41
N PRO A 108 -21.10 7.31 0.49
CA PRO A 108 -21.43 6.70 1.78
C PRO A 108 -20.19 6.24 2.54
N ASP A 109 -19.08 5.99 1.83
CA ASP A 109 -17.80 5.56 2.39
C ASP A 109 -16.86 6.75 2.68
N PHE A 110 -17.31 8.00 2.63
CA PHE A 110 -16.45 9.17 2.86
C PHE A 110 -15.68 9.06 4.18
N GLY A 111 -14.36 9.23 4.13
CA GLY A 111 -13.48 9.06 5.28
C GLY A 111 -12.88 7.65 5.42
N LEU A 112 -13.33 6.68 4.62
CA LEU A 112 -12.78 5.33 4.66
C LEU A 112 -11.37 5.29 4.08
N LEU A 113 -10.45 4.70 4.83
CA LEU A 113 -9.14 4.29 4.35
C LEU A 113 -9.08 2.76 4.29
N TYR A 114 -8.66 2.22 3.15
CA TYR A 114 -8.60 0.78 2.89
C TYR A 114 -7.31 0.38 2.16
N ILE A 115 -7.03 -0.92 2.16
CA ILE A 115 -5.93 -1.51 1.40
C ILE A 115 -6.42 -1.79 -0.03
N ASP A 116 -5.78 -1.17 -1.02
CA ASP A 116 -6.15 -1.30 -2.42
C ASP A 116 -5.51 -2.54 -3.06
N CYS A 117 -5.99 -3.72 -2.66
CA CYS A 117 -5.47 -5.00 -3.11
C CYS A 117 -6.57 -6.06 -3.20
N SER A 118 -6.58 -6.79 -4.31
CA SER A 118 -7.52 -7.88 -4.60
C SER A 118 -7.00 -9.26 -4.18
N HIS A 119 -5.76 -9.34 -3.70
CA HIS A 119 -5.17 -10.58 -3.18
C HIS A 119 -5.63 -10.87 -1.75
N ARG A 120 -5.39 -12.11 -1.30
CA ARG A 120 -5.72 -12.57 0.05
C ARG A 120 -4.49 -12.59 0.98
N ASP A 121 -4.73 -12.46 2.27
CA ASP A 121 -3.76 -12.75 3.33
C ASP A 121 -3.52 -14.27 3.47
N GLU A 122 -2.60 -14.66 4.35
CA GLU A 122 -2.30 -16.07 4.66
C GLU A 122 -3.48 -16.83 5.29
N LYS A 123 -4.51 -16.12 5.75
CA LYS A 123 -5.76 -16.67 6.31
C LYS A 123 -6.91 -16.63 5.30
N SER A 124 -6.61 -16.40 4.02
CA SER A 124 -7.59 -16.36 2.92
C SER A 124 -8.62 -15.22 2.99
N ARG A 125 -8.37 -14.14 3.74
CA ARG A 125 -9.20 -12.91 3.75
C ARG A 125 -8.68 -11.93 2.72
N PHE A 126 -9.55 -11.18 2.04
CA PHE A 126 -9.06 -10.17 1.11
C PHE A 126 -8.41 -9.02 1.87
N TRP A 127 -7.30 -8.50 1.35
CA TRP A 127 -6.65 -7.33 1.96
C TRP A 127 -7.59 -6.11 2.04
N SER A 128 -8.48 -5.96 1.06
CA SER A 128 -9.49 -4.90 1.03
C SER A 128 -10.59 -5.02 2.10
N GLU A 129 -10.71 -6.15 2.80
CA GLU A 129 -11.73 -6.38 3.84
C GLU A 129 -11.27 -5.98 5.25
N PHE A 130 -10.00 -5.60 5.41
CA PHE A 130 -9.46 -5.10 6.67
C PHE A 130 -9.79 -3.62 6.87
#